data_AF-A0AAD2DST7-F1
#
_entry.id   AF-A0AAD2DST7-F1
#
_cell.length_a   1.000
_cell.length_b   1.000
_cell.length_c   1.000
_cell.angle_alpha   90.00
_cell.angle_beta   90.00
_cell.angle_gamma   90.00
#
_symmetry.space_group_name_H-M   'P 1'
#
loop_
_entity.id
_entity.type
_entity.pdbx_description
1 polymer ?
#
loop_
_entity_poly.entity_id
_entity_poly.type
_entity_poly.pdbx_seq_one_letter_code
_entity_poly.pdbx_strand_id
1 'polypeptide(L)'
;MSIASTYQWQVDEVLAQVVHCNTSNEVWTALNSASASQSRSKAVQVCSQLATVHKGGQTASEYFMLIKWLTDELAIAGQEMKCDDIITYLLVILGPEYDFLDSTISHMDGSIILEEAYSMLLTCKARIQHNHQAIIVPNATPMLH
;
A
#
# COMPACT_ATOMS: atom_id res chain seq x y z
N MET A 1 -17.66 -17.70 9.44
CA MET A 1 -17.21 -18.38 8.20
C MET A 1 -15.83 -18.94 8.46
N SER A 2 -15.68 -20.25 8.36
CA SER A 2 -14.40 -20.92 8.63
C SER A 2 -13.49 -20.79 7.42
N ILE A 3 -12.22 -20.43 7.62
CA ILE A 3 -11.20 -20.38 6.56
C ILE A 3 -11.13 -21.68 5.74
N ALA A 4 -11.46 -22.82 6.35
CA ALA A 4 -11.52 -24.13 5.70
C ALA A 4 -12.52 -24.17 4.53
N SER A 5 -13.62 -23.41 4.59
CA SER A 5 -14.59 -23.33 3.49
C SER A 5 -14.04 -22.55 2.31
N THR A 6 -13.22 -21.52 2.53
CA THR A 6 -12.64 -20.70 1.45
C THR A 6 -11.59 -21.47 0.65
N TYR A 7 -10.78 -22.28 1.31
CA TYR A 7 -9.76 -23.11 0.63
C TYR A 7 -10.36 -24.27 -0.15
N GLN A 8 -11.48 -24.85 0.31
CA GLN A 8 -12.13 -25.97 -0.37
C GLN A 8 -12.66 -25.60 -1.76
N TRP A 9 -13.23 -24.40 -1.93
CA TRP A 9 -13.76 -23.94 -3.23
C TRP A 9 -12.66 -23.71 -4.27
N GLN A 10 -11.49 -23.21 -3.86
CA GLN A 10 -10.36 -23.00 -4.78
C GLN A 10 -9.80 -24.31 -5.34
N VAL A 11 -9.85 -25.40 -4.56
CA VAL A 11 -9.36 -26.71 -5.00
C VAL A 11 -10.31 -27.33 -6.02
N ASP A 12 -11.63 -27.22 -5.83
CA ASP A 12 -12.63 -27.77 -6.76
C ASP A 12 -12.60 -27.08 -8.13
N GLU A 13 -12.38 -25.76 -8.17
CA GLU A 13 -12.28 -24.99 -9.41
C GLU A 13 -11.02 -25.37 -10.21
N VAL A 14 -9.91 -25.63 -9.51
CA VAL A 14 -8.67 -26.12 -10.11
C VAL A 14 -8.82 -27.55 -10.62
N LEU A 15 -9.48 -28.43 -9.87
CA LEU A 15 -9.73 -29.82 -10.28
C LEU A 15 -10.58 -29.90 -11.54
N ALA A 16 -11.56 -29.02 -11.71
CA ALA A 16 -12.40 -28.95 -12.90
C ALA A 16 -11.60 -28.60 -14.18
N GLN A 17 -10.54 -27.79 -14.08
CA GLN A 17 -9.71 -27.42 -15.23
C GLN A 17 -8.75 -28.52 -15.67
N VAL A 18 -8.50 -29.48 -14.78
CA VAL A 18 -7.45 -30.52 -14.93
C VAL A 18 -8.05 -31.88 -15.30
N VAL A 19 -9.37 -32.05 -15.19
CA VAL A 19 -10.09 -33.32 -15.42
C VAL A 19 -9.91 -33.90 -16.83
N HIS A 20 -9.47 -33.08 -17.79
CA HIS A 20 -9.22 -33.47 -19.19
C HIS A 20 -7.75 -33.71 -19.53
N CYS A 21 -6.83 -33.54 -18.57
CA CYS A 21 -5.41 -33.76 -18.78
C CYS A 21 -5.07 -35.24 -18.56
N ASN A 22 -4.38 -35.85 -19.53
CA ASN A 22 -4.10 -37.29 -19.51
C ASN A 22 -2.70 -37.61 -18.99
N THR A 23 -1.84 -36.59 -18.82
CA THR A 23 -0.49 -36.74 -18.29
C THR A 23 -0.22 -35.77 -17.15
N SER A 24 0.63 -36.18 -16.20
CA SER A 24 1.08 -35.31 -15.10
C SER A 24 1.70 -33.99 -15.59
N ASN A 25 2.36 -34.02 -16.75
CA ASN A 25 2.94 -32.82 -17.37
C ASN A 25 1.85 -31.85 -17.87
N GLU A 26 0.80 -32.35 -18.53
CA GLU A 26 -0.33 -31.53 -18.98
C GLU A 26 -1.06 -30.90 -17.80
N VAL A 27 -1.29 -31.66 -16.73
CA VAL A 27 -1.89 -31.19 -15.47
C VAL A 27 -1.07 -30.02 -14.91
N TRP A 28 0.24 -30.20 -14.75
CA TRP A 28 1.14 -29.18 -14.20
C TRP A 28 1.20 -27.92 -15.07
N THR A 29 1.23 -28.10 -16.40
CA THR A 29 1.27 -27.00 -17.36
C THR A 29 -0.03 -26.20 -17.33
N ALA A 30 -1.19 -26.86 -17.32
CA ALA A 30 -2.49 -26.23 -17.25
C ALA A 30 -2.66 -25.45 -15.94
N LEU A 31 -2.28 -26.06 -14.80
CA LEU A 31 -2.31 -25.42 -13.50
C LEU A 31 -1.40 -24.18 -13.43
N ASN A 32 -0.17 -24.30 -13.93
CA ASN A 32 0.78 -23.20 -13.95
C ASN A 32 0.28 -22.05 -14.83
N SER A 33 -0.32 -22.36 -15.99
CA SER A 33 -0.94 -21.37 -16.87
C SER A 33 -2.13 -20.66 -16.21
N ALA A 34 -3.03 -21.43 -15.58
CA ALA A 34 -4.19 -20.90 -14.88
C ALA A 34 -3.78 -20.01 -13.70
N SER A 35 -2.84 -20.47 -12.87
CA SER A 35 -2.26 -19.71 -11.76
C SER A 35 -1.58 -18.44 -12.25
N ALA A 36 -0.79 -18.51 -13.32
CA ALA A 36 -0.15 -17.34 -13.92
C ALA A 36 -1.17 -16.35 -14.48
N SER A 37 -2.25 -16.82 -15.09
CA SER A 37 -3.35 -15.97 -15.58
C SER A 37 -4.08 -15.29 -14.42
N GLN A 38 -4.35 -16.02 -13.35
CA GLN A 38 -4.99 -15.49 -12.15
C GLN A 38 -4.10 -14.45 -11.47
N SER A 39 -2.80 -14.70 -11.32
CA SER A 39 -1.85 -13.73 -10.76
C SER A 39 -1.78 -12.45 -11.60
N ARG A 40 -1.74 -12.55 -12.94
CA ARG A 40 -1.79 -11.37 -13.82
C ARG A 40 -3.09 -10.57 -13.65
N SER A 41 -4.23 -11.25 -13.60
CA SER A 41 -5.53 -10.59 -13.40
C SER A 41 -5.60 -9.87 -12.05
N LYS A 42 -5.16 -10.54 -10.97
CA LYS A 42 -5.04 -9.94 -9.63
C LYS A 42 -4.13 -8.72 -9.66
N ALA A 43 -2.98 -8.81 -10.29
CA ALA A 43 -2.04 -7.69 -10.37
C ALA A 43 -2.64 -6.48 -11.10
N VAL A 44 -3.34 -6.69 -12.21
CA VAL A 44 -4.08 -5.61 -12.91
C VAL A 44 -5.14 -4.98 -12.01
N GLN A 45 -5.90 -5.80 -11.28
CA GLN A 45 -6.92 -5.30 -10.35
C GLN A 45 -6.29 -4.48 -9.22
N VAL A 46 -5.18 -4.92 -8.63
CA VAL A 46 -4.49 -4.21 -7.56
C VAL A 46 -3.84 -2.93 -8.08
N CYS A 47 -3.21 -2.95 -9.26
CA CYS A 47 -2.71 -1.74 -9.93
C CYS A 47 -3.83 -0.72 -10.19
N SER A 48 -5.02 -1.19 -10.60
CA SER A 48 -6.17 -0.31 -10.77
C SER A 48 -6.61 0.29 -9.43
N GLN A 49 -6.68 -0.50 -8.36
CA GLN A 49 -7.00 -0.01 -7.03
C GLN A 49 -6.00 1.04 -6.57
N LEU A 50 -4.70 0.73 -6.72
CA LEU A 50 -3.61 1.63 -6.43
C LEU A 50 -3.82 2.94 -7.19
N ALA A 51 -3.94 2.93 -8.52
CA ALA A 51 -4.11 4.14 -9.32
C ALA A 51 -5.33 5.01 -8.94
N THR A 52 -6.39 4.41 -8.38
CA THR A 52 -7.62 5.12 -7.98
C THR A 52 -7.66 5.52 -6.51
N VAL A 53 -6.68 5.06 -5.71
CA VAL A 53 -6.68 5.33 -4.27
C VAL A 53 -6.45 6.81 -4.04
N HIS A 54 -7.20 7.36 -3.11
CA HIS A 54 -7.02 8.72 -2.65
C HIS A 54 -7.12 8.72 -1.13
N LYS A 55 -6.38 9.62 -0.48
CA LYS A 55 -6.43 9.79 0.98
C LYS A 55 -7.86 10.01 1.50
N GLY A 56 -8.67 10.80 0.78
CA GLY A 56 -10.06 11.09 1.18
C GLY A 56 -10.14 11.65 2.60
N GLY A 57 -11.06 11.11 3.43
CA GLY A 57 -11.17 11.44 4.85
C GLY A 57 -10.27 10.60 5.79
N GLN A 58 -9.37 9.77 5.24
CA GLN A 58 -8.48 8.91 6.02
C GLN A 58 -7.32 9.72 6.60
N THR A 59 -6.80 9.26 7.73
CA THR A 59 -5.54 9.75 8.27
C THR A 59 -4.37 9.30 7.39
N ALA A 60 -3.25 10.03 7.44
CA ALA A 60 -2.05 9.64 6.69
C ALA A 60 -1.52 8.24 7.07
N SER A 61 -1.72 7.81 8.32
CA SER A 61 -1.33 6.47 8.78
C SER A 61 -2.22 5.37 8.19
N GLU A 62 -3.54 5.57 8.17
CA GLU A 62 -4.47 4.62 7.53
C GLU A 62 -4.20 4.51 6.03
N TYR A 63 -3.95 5.65 5.39
CA TYR A 63 -3.60 5.70 3.98
C TYR A 63 -2.30 4.95 3.69
N PHE A 64 -1.26 5.16 4.51
CA PHE A 64 0.00 4.42 4.38
C PHE A 64 -0.20 2.90 4.48
N MET A 65 -0.99 2.44 5.45
CA MET A 65 -1.27 1.01 5.63
C MET A 65 -2.01 0.41 4.42
N LEU A 66 -2.93 1.18 3.81
CA LEU A 66 -3.62 0.76 2.60
C LEU A 66 -2.65 0.61 1.42
N ILE A 67 -1.75 1.59 1.22
CA ILE A 67 -0.72 1.52 0.18
C ILE A 67 0.19 0.31 0.40
N LYS A 68 0.68 0.11 1.64
CA LYS A 68 1.50 -1.04 1.99
C LYS A 68 0.80 -2.36 1.65
N TRP A 69 -0.47 -2.49 2.02
CA TRP A 69 -1.24 -3.70 1.73
C TRP A 69 -1.38 -3.96 0.22
N LEU A 70 -1.70 -2.92 -0.56
CA LEU A 70 -1.78 -3.05 -2.03
C LEU A 70 -0.43 -3.45 -2.64
N THR A 71 0.69 -2.90 -2.16
CA THR A 71 2.01 -3.24 -2.66
C THR A 71 2.44 -4.65 -2.26
N ASP A 72 2.05 -5.11 -1.08
CA ASP A 72 2.27 -6.50 -0.64
C ASP A 72 1.48 -7.48 -1.54
N GLU A 73 0.23 -7.16 -1.88
CA GLU A 73 -0.58 -7.96 -2.81
C GLU A 73 0.04 -8.02 -4.23
N LEU A 74 0.63 -6.92 -4.70
CA LEU A 74 1.37 -6.90 -5.96
C LEU A 74 2.62 -7.78 -5.90
N ALA A 75 3.38 -7.75 -4.80
CA ALA A 75 4.53 -8.61 -4.60
C ALA A 75 4.12 -10.10 -4.61
N ILE A 76 3.01 -10.46 -3.93
CA ILE A 76 2.44 -11.82 -3.96
C ILE A 76 2.04 -12.23 -5.38
N ALA A 77 1.53 -11.29 -6.18
CA ALA A 77 1.18 -11.52 -7.58
C ALA A 77 2.40 -11.58 -8.53
N GLY A 78 3.62 -11.40 -8.01
CA GLY A 78 4.87 -11.41 -8.78
C GLY A 78 5.18 -10.09 -9.49
N GLN A 79 4.56 -8.99 -9.06
CA GLN A 79 4.78 -7.63 -9.57
C GLN A 79 5.26 -6.71 -8.45
N GLU A 80 6.41 -7.02 -7.84
CA GLU A 80 6.97 -6.17 -6.79
C GLU A 80 7.24 -4.73 -7.26
N MET A 81 6.98 -3.77 -6.37
CA MET A 81 7.26 -2.36 -6.60
C MET A 81 8.48 -1.94 -5.79
N LYS A 82 9.28 -1.01 -6.32
CA LYS A 82 10.41 -0.44 -5.58
C LYS A 82 9.91 0.47 -4.47
N CYS A 83 10.63 0.50 -3.35
CA CYS A 83 10.29 1.39 -2.23
C CYS A 83 10.20 2.86 -2.67
N ASP A 84 11.10 3.33 -3.53
CA ASP A 84 11.08 4.70 -4.05
C ASP A 84 9.80 5.03 -4.83
N ASP A 85 9.30 4.08 -5.62
CA ASP A 85 8.06 4.25 -6.39
C ASP A 85 6.84 4.32 -5.45
N ILE A 86 6.83 3.47 -4.41
CA ILE A 86 5.79 3.44 -3.39
C ILE A 86 5.76 4.76 -2.60
N ILE A 87 6.94 5.26 -2.21
CA ILE A 87 7.08 6.52 -1.47
C ILE A 87 6.67 7.71 -2.33
N THR A 88 7.08 7.74 -3.60
CA THR A 88 6.65 8.77 -4.55
C THR A 88 5.12 8.79 -4.65
N TYR A 89 4.50 7.62 -4.78
CA TYR A 89 3.06 7.48 -4.84
C TYR A 89 2.36 8.00 -3.56
N LEU A 90 2.94 7.68 -2.39
CA LEU A 90 2.46 8.16 -1.09
C LEU A 90 2.50 9.69 -1.02
N LEU A 91 3.63 10.31 -1.37
CA LEU A 91 3.84 11.76 -1.26
C LEU A 91 2.93 12.57 -2.18
N VAL A 92 2.75 12.12 -3.44
CA VAL A 92 1.87 12.78 -4.42
C VAL A 92 0.44 12.91 -3.89
N ILE A 93 -0.06 11.91 -3.16
CA ILE A 93 -1.44 11.86 -2.68
C ILE A 93 -1.60 12.47 -1.28
N LEU A 94 -0.55 12.41 -0.46
CA LEU A 94 -0.56 13.03 0.85
C LEU A 94 -0.65 14.56 0.78
N GLY A 95 -0.09 15.18 -0.26
CA GLY A 95 -0.19 16.60 -0.51
C GLY A 95 0.94 17.43 0.13
N PRO A 96 0.95 18.75 -0.11
CA PRO A 96 2.07 19.64 0.22
C PRO A 96 2.31 19.80 1.73
N GLU A 97 1.33 19.46 2.58
CA GLU A 97 1.55 19.49 4.03
C GLU A 97 2.62 18.48 4.50
N TYR A 98 3.02 17.55 3.62
CA TYR A 98 4.08 16.57 3.84
C TYR A 98 5.38 16.87 3.08
N ASP A 99 5.59 18.07 2.51
CA ASP A 99 6.83 18.43 1.78
C ASP A 99 8.12 18.23 2.61
N PHE A 100 8.04 18.33 3.94
CA PHE A 100 9.17 18.01 4.82
C PHE A 100 9.59 16.54 4.71
N LEU A 101 8.62 15.63 4.56
CA LEU A 101 8.88 14.20 4.38
C LEU A 101 9.67 13.99 3.09
N ASP A 102 9.19 14.55 1.98
CA ASP A 102 9.85 14.52 0.66
C ASP A 102 11.28 15.07 0.73
N SER A 103 11.47 16.23 1.36
CA SER A 103 12.79 16.84 1.55
C SER A 103 13.74 15.99 2.40
N THR A 104 13.22 15.28 3.41
CA THR A 104 14.06 14.46 4.28
C THR A 104 14.49 13.18 3.56
N ILE A 105 13.59 12.58 2.79
CA ILE A 105 13.88 11.39 1.97
C ILE A 105 14.88 11.74 0.87
N SER A 106 14.71 12.89 0.20
CA SER A 106 15.61 13.36 -0.86
C SER A 106 17.05 13.63 -0.39
N HIS A 107 17.25 13.95 0.90
CA HIS A 107 18.57 14.17 1.49
C HIS A 107 19.15 12.93 2.18
N MET A 108 18.41 11.82 2.22
CA MET A 108 18.89 10.57 2.80
C MET A 108 19.91 9.93 1.86
N ASP A 109 21.09 9.62 2.39
CA ASP A 109 22.14 8.94 1.62
C ASP A 109 21.90 7.42 1.71
N GLY A 110 21.26 6.85 0.68
CA GLY A 110 21.00 5.41 0.58
C GLY A 110 19.60 5.05 0.09
N SER A 111 19.32 3.74 0.02
CA SER A 111 17.99 3.22 -0.28
C SER A 111 17.16 3.25 1.00
N ILE A 112 16.04 3.96 0.97
CA ILE A 112 15.06 3.98 2.06
C ILE A 112 14.20 2.71 2.01
N ILE A 113 13.88 2.16 3.17
CA ILE A 113 12.88 1.08 3.31
C ILE A 113 11.54 1.64 3.77
N LEU A 114 10.46 0.91 3.49
CA LEU A 114 9.11 1.39 3.72
C LEU A 114 8.81 1.67 5.21
N GLU A 115 9.42 0.91 6.12
CA GLU A 115 9.30 1.10 7.58
C GLU A 115 9.94 2.41 8.07
N GLU A 116 11.04 2.83 7.46
CA GLU A 116 11.69 4.11 7.75
C GLU A 116 10.83 5.27 7.27
N ALA A 117 10.29 5.16 6.05
CA ALA A 117 9.34 6.13 5.51
C ALA A 117 8.10 6.28 6.41
N TYR A 118 7.59 5.18 6.98
CA TYR A 118 6.48 5.23 7.95
C TYR A 118 6.87 5.97 9.23
N SER A 119 8.05 5.70 9.76
CA SER A 119 8.53 6.36 10.97
C SER A 119 8.65 7.87 10.77
N MET A 120 9.19 8.29 9.62
CA MET A 120 9.29 9.70 9.23
C MET A 120 7.92 10.35 9.04
N LEU A 121 6.96 9.63 8.45
CA LEU A 121 5.57 10.07 8.30
C LEU A 121 4.93 10.38 9.66
N LEU A 122 5.13 9.52 10.66
CA LEU A 122 4.62 9.74 12.02
C LEU A 122 5.23 10.98 12.67
N THR A 123 6.54 11.19 12.51
CA THR A 123 7.23 12.41 12.98
C THR A 123 6.68 13.66 12.31
N CYS A 124 6.47 13.63 10.99
CA CYS A 124 5.83 14.72 10.25
C CYS A 124 4.43 15.02 10.81
N LYS A 125 3.59 14.00 10.98
CA LYS A 125 2.23 14.14 11.49
C LYS A 125 2.21 14.79 12.88
N ALA A 126 3.12 14.39 13.78
CA ALA A 126 3.23 14.99 15.11
C ALA A 126 3.61 16.48 15.05
N ARG A 127 4.53 16.87 14.15
CA ARG A 127 4.93 18.27 13.95
C ARG A 127 3.81 19.13 13.38
N ILE A 128 3.09 18.62 12.37
CA ILE A 128 1.92 19.32 11.78
C ILE A 128 0.86 19.56 12.87
N GLN A 129 0.57 18.54 13.68
CA GLN A 129 -0.38 18.64 14.78
C GLN A 129 0.03 19.71 15.81
N HIS A 130 1.32 19.73 16.19
CA HIS A 130 1.85 20.72 17.14
C HIS A 130 1.79 22.14 16.57
N ASN A 131 2.15 22.33 15.28
CA ASN A 131 2.08 23.64 14.62
C ASN A 131 0.64 24.16 14.52
N HIS A 132 -0.34 23.30 14.27
CA HIS A 132 -1.75 23.69 14.27
C HIS A 132 -2.26 24.10 15.66
N GLN A 133 -1.72 23.53 16.74
CA GLN A 133 -2.09 23.89 18.11
C GLN A 133 -1.45 25.21 18.57
N ALA A 134 -0.24 25.52 18.13
CA ALA A 134 0.47 26.76 18.48
C ALA A 134 -0.18 28.04 17.93
N ILE A 135 -1.03 27.93 16.90
CA ILE A 135 -1.73 29.08 16.28
C ILE A 135 -2.98 29.50 17.10
N ILE A 136 -3.48 28.67 18.03
CA ILE A 136 -4.69 28.94 18.84
C ILE A 136 -4.32 29.43 20.26
N VAL A 137 -3.30 30.28 20.38
CA VAL A 137 -3.10 31.06 21.61
C VAL A 137 -3.70 32.44 21.34
N PRO A 138 -4.86 32.81 21.94
CA PRO A 138 -5.34 34.17 21.85
C PRO A 138 -4.31 35.04 22.56
N ASN A 139 -3.72 35.98 21.82
CA ASN A 139 -2.89 37.03 22.37
C ASN A 139 -3.72 37.84 23.38
N ALA A 140 -3.69 37.44 24.65
CA ALA A 140 -4.31 38.20 25.73
C ALA A 140 -3.43 39.43 25.97
N THR A 141 -3.88 40.55 25.40
CA THR A 141 -3.40 41.91 25.65
C THR A 141 -3.15 42.14 27.15
N PRO A 142 -1.97 42.65 27.57
CA PRO A 142 -1.80 43.05 28.96
C PRO A 142 -2.64 44.32 29.19
N MET A 143 -3.71 44.21 29.96
CA MET A 143 -4.46 45.37 30.42
C MET A 143 -3.70 46.01 31.59
N LEU A 144 -3.12 47.18 31.32
CA LEU A 144 -2.63 48.10 32.33
C LEU A 144 -3.82 48.64 33.15
N HIS A 145 -3.87 48.31 34.44
CA HIS A 145 -4.27 49.24 35.50
C HIS A 145 -3.78 48.76 36.87
#